data_AF-A0A3C2B7A0-F1
#
_entry.id   AF-A0A3C2B7A0-F1
#
_cell.length_a   1.000
_cell.length_b   1.000
_cell.length_c   1.000
_cell.angle_alpha   90.00
_cell.angle_beta   90.00
_cell.angle_gamma   90.00
#
_symmetry.space_group_name_H-M   'P 1'
#
loop_
_entity.id
_entity.type
_entity.pdbx_description
1 polymer ?
#
loop_
_entity_poly.entity_id
_entity_poly.type
_entity_poly.pdbx_seq_one_letter_code
_entity_poly.pdbx_strand_id
1 'polypeptide(L)'
;MCGIVAIVSRPATRPVPADATVLALLDAAVAAPVHDAAAPVAEVDELLKGVPGMAALVGRHEFVAAISARLDQLEARIADRELELEAGVGFSPEALEAANASLLAMRDAVWAVRRFVEKPSEETARRLRERGAVWNTFIATGPVAAFWELARLRLPRHAIGFEMWADSGDRAESAARLRSLYAELSPASWSVDVLSRSPVEQLALVSMAGSGWSDWGSPRRVFESMSGSQDLDRLLARVTSSERPVPRA
;
A
#
# COMPACT_ATOMS: atom_id res chain seq x y z
N MET A 1 -13.07 -0.43 16.39
CA MET A 1 -12.44 0.65 17.20
C MET A 1 -11.67 1.53 16.23
N CYS A 2 -11.96 2.83 16.18
CA CYS A 2 -11.24 3.79 15.33
C CYS A 2 -10.40 4.70 16.25
N GLY A 3 -9.09 4.77 16.04
CA GLY A 3 -8.16 5.57 16.84
C GLY A 3 -7.84 6.92 16.18
N ILE A 4 -7.56 7.94 17.00
CA ILE A 4 -7.10 9.29 16.58
C ILE A 4 -5.56 9.30 16.53
N VAL A 5 -4.98 10.04 15.57
CA VAL A 5 -3.52 10.14 15.32
C VAL A 5 -3.07 11.61 15.27
N ALA A 6 -1.90 11.93 15.82
CA ALA A 6 -1.22 13.22 15.70
C ALA A 6 0.12 13.07 14.94
N ILE A 7 0.46 14.02 14.07
CA ILE A 7 1.65 14.00 13.19
C ILE A 7 2.50 15.24 13.44
N VAL A 8 3.82 15.08 13.58
CA VAL A 8 4.81 16.18 13.67
C VAL A 8 5.77 16.08 12.48
N SER A 9 5.98 17.17 11.74
CA SER A 9 6.74 17.20 10.49
C SER A 9 8.24 17.53 10.70
N ARG A 10 9.12 16.87 9.94
CA ARG A 10 10.49 17.32 9.67
C ARG A 10 10.61 17.69 8.18
N PRO A 11 11.17 18.87 7.82
CA PRO A 11 11.31 19.27 6.42
C PRO A 11 12.23 18.32 5.65
N ALA A 12 11.83 17.93 4.44
CA ALA A 12 12.68 17.16 3.55
C ALA A 12 13.80 18.02 2.96
N THR A 13 15.01 17.46 2.85
CA THR A 13 16.21 18.16 2.37
C THR A 13 16.58 17.82 0.93
N ARG A 14 16.01 16.75 0.35
CA ARG A 14 16.21 16.35 -1.05
C ARG A 14 15.27 17.15 -1.98
N PRO A 15 15.74 17.62 -3.15
CA PRO A 15 14.88 18.33 -4.10
C PRO A 15 13.82 17.41 -4.71
N VAL A 16 12.70 18.00 -5.13
CA VAL A 16 11.67 17.32 -5.92
C VAL A 16 12.31 16.82 -7.23
N PRO A 17 12.23 15.53 -7.58
CA PRO A 17 12.79 15.02 -8.82
C PRO A 17 12.08 15.66 -10.02
N ALA A 18 12.84 16.03 -11.04
CA ALA A 18 12.29 16.57 -12.26
C ALA A 18 11.65 15.45 -13.10
N ASP A 19 10.53 15.74 -13.74
CA ASP A 19 9.82 14.80 -14.61
C ASP A 19 10.72 14.24 -15.69
N ALA A 20 11.48 15.12 -16.34
CA ALA A 20 12.40 14.75 -17.41
C ALA A 20 13.42 13.71 -16.93
N THR A 21 13.87 13.78 -15.68
CA THR A 21 14.79 12.81 -15.09
C THR A 21 14.11 11.46 -14.88
N VAL A 22 12.91 11.45 -14.28
CA VAL A 22 12.17 10.20 -14.03
C VAL A 22 11.76 9.53 -15.33
N LEU A 23 11.26 10.30 -16.31
CA LEU A 23 10.87 9.77 -17.62
C LEU A 23 12.08 9.31 -18.41
N ALA A 24 13.21 10.02 -18.39
CA ALA A 24 14.42 9.58 -19.09
C ALA A 24 14.94 8.24 -18.56
N LEU A 25 14.88 8.01 -17.25
CA LEU A 25 15.26 6.71 -16.67
C LEU A 25 14.31 5.58 -17.07
N LEU A 26 12.99 5.84 -17.08
CA LEU A 26 12.02 4.85 -17.54
C LEU A 26 12.11 4.60 -19.04
N ASP A 27 12.33 5.64 -19.86
CA ASP A 27 12.54 5.52 -21.30
C ASP A 27 13.83 4.74 -21.59
N ALA A 28 14.90 4.98 -20.81
CA ALA A 28 16.13 4.20 -20.88
C ALA A 28 15.90 2.72 -20.52
N ALA A 29 15.14 2.42 -19.46
CA ALA A 29 14.77 1.05 -19.11
C ALA A 29 13.94 0.37 -20.22
N VAL A 30 12.99 1.11 -20.82
CA VAL A 30 12.15 0.62 -21.91
C VAL A 30 12.98 0.32 -23.16
N ALA A 31 14.03 1.10 -23.44
CA ALA A 31 14.91 0.87 -24.59
C ALA A 31 16.01 -0.17 -24.33
N ALA A 32 16.43 -0.34 -23.07
CA ALA A 32 17.52 -1.24 -22.69
C ALA A 32 17.10 -2.72 -22.75
N PRO A 33 18.04 -3.66 -22.97
CA PRO A 33 17.78 -5.08 -22.78
C PRO A 33 17.23 -5.40 -21.39
N VAL A 34 16.43 -6.47 -21.25
CA VAL A 34 15.78 -6.86 -19.97
C VAL A 34 16.77 -6.98 -18.80
N HIS A 35 18.00 -7.43 -19.07
CA HIS A 35 19.04 -7.57 -18.05
C HIS A 35 19.63 -6.24 -17.54
N ASP A 36 19.52 -5.16 -18.33
CA ASP A 36 19.99 -3.82 -17.95
C ASP A 36 18.85 -2.92 -17.46
N ALA A 37 17.59 -3.29 -17.73
CA ALA A 37 16.43 -2.45 -17.46
C ALA A 37 16.09 -2.31 -15.96
N ALA A 38 16.55 -3.21 -15.10
CA ALA A 38 16.21 -3.19 -13.67
C ALA A 38 16.83 -2.00 -12.92
N ALA A 39 18.07 -1.61 -13.24
CA ALA A 39 18.78 -0.57 -12.49
C ALA A 39 18.16 0.83 -12.66
N PRO A 40 17.81 1.30 -13.88
CA PRO A 40 17.13 2.58 -14.03
C PRO A 40 15.75 2.61 -13.37
N VAL A 41 15.02 1.48 -13.36
CA VAL A 41 13.71 1.38 -12.68
C VAL A 41 13.87 1.45 -11.15
N ALA A 42 14.92 0.83 -10.61
CA ALA A 42 15.25 0.96 -9.19
C ALA A 42 15.67 2.40 -8.82
N GLU A 43 16.37 3.10 -9.71
CA GLU A 43 16.69 4.52 -9.51
C GLU A 43 15.44 5.41 -9.53
N VAL A 44 14.46 5.08 -10.38
CA VAL A 44 13.14 5.74 -10.35
C VAL A 44 12.42 5.49 -9.03
N ASP A 45 12.41 4.26 -8.51
CA ASP A 45 11.88 3.94 -7.19
C ASP A 45 12.52 4.82 -6.09
N GLU A 46 13.86 4.95 -6.09
CA GLU A 46 14.57 5.83 -5.15
C GLU A 46 14.20 7.32 -5.31
N LEU A 47 14.08 7.81 -6.55
CA LEU A 47 13.68 9.19 -6.81
C LEU A 47 12.27 9.50 -6.33
N LEU A 48 11.35 8.53 -6.40
CA LEU A 48 9.95 8.69 -6.03
C LEU A 48 9.66 8.46 -4.53
N LYS A 49 10.67 8.07 -3.73
CA LYS A 49 10.52 7.89 -2.27
C LYS A 49 10.38 9.19 -1.49
N GLY A 50 9.49 9.21 -0.50
CA GLY A 50 9.37 10.30 0.48
C GLY A 50 8.74 11.59 -0.05
N VAL A 51 8.82 12.68 0.74
CA VAL A 51 8.16 13.97 0.46
C VAL A 51 8.51 14.56 -0.92
N PRO A 52 9.76 14.52 -1.41
CA PRO A 52 10.08 15.08 -2.72
C PRO A 52 9.48 14.29 -3.87
N GLY A 53 9.48 12.95 -3.80
CA GLY A 53 8.80 12.10 -4.77
C GLY A 53 7.29 12.31 -4.76
N MET A 54 6.68 12.43 -3.58
CA MET A 54 5.27 12.81 -3.45
C MET A 54 4.97 14.15 -4.12
N ALA A 55 5.77 15.18 -3.85
CA ALA A 55 5.61 16.50 -4.44
C ALA A 55 5.76 16.49 -5.98
N ALA A 56 6.51 15.52 -6.53
CA ALA A 56 6.61 15.32 -7.97
C ALA A 56 5.34 14.71 -8.60
N LEU A 57 4.51 14.02 -7.82
CA LEU A 57 3.35 13.26 -8.33
C LEU A 57 1.99 13.91 -8.02
N VAL A 58 1.86 14.61 -6.88
CA VAL A 58 0.56 15.13 -6.41
C VAL A 58 -0.07 16.11 -7.41
N GLY A 59 -1.28 15.78 -7.86
CA GLY A 59 -2.07 16.59 -8.79
C GLY A 59 -1.60 16.53 -10.24
N ARG A 60 -0.67 15.63 -10.59
CA ARG A 60 0.02 15.61 -11.89
C ARG A 60 -0.33 14.35 -12.68
N HIS A 61 -1.59 14.26 -13.07
CA HIS A 61 -2.16 13.08 -13.72
C HIS A 61 -1.46 12.68 -15.03
N GLU A 62 -1.05 13.64 -15.86
CA GLU A 62 -0.33 13.33 -17.12
C GLU A 62 1.04 12.70 -16.86
N PHE A 63 1.76 13.16 -15.83
CA PHE A 63 3.07 12.62 -15.47
C PHE A 63 2.93 11.20 -14.86
N VAL A 64 1.93 10.99 -13.99
CA VAL A 64 1.60 9.65 -13.47
C VAL A 64 1.20 8.70 -14.59
N ALA A 65 0.37 9.14 -15.53
CA ALA A 65 0.00 8.33 -16.70
C ALA A 65 1.23 8.00 -17.57
N ALA A 66 2.14 8.96 -17.75
CA ALA A 66 3.39 8.75 -18.47
C ALA A 66 4.27 7.69 -17.80
N ILE A 67 4.44 7.72 -16.47
CA ILE A 67 5.15 6.69 -15.71
C ILE A 67 4.47 5.32 -15.86
N SER A 68 3.15 5.25 -15.65
CA SER A 68 2.37 4.02 -15.75
C SER A 68 2.52 3.35 -17.12
N ALA A 69 2.47 4.14 -18.20
CA ALA A 69 2.64 3.64 -19.56
C ALA A 69 4.02 2.98 -19.80
N ARG A 70 5.11 3.50 -19.21
CA ARG A 70 6.42 2.84 -19.30
C ARG A 70 6.46 1.56 -18.48
N LEU A 71 5.87 1.57 -17.27
CA LEU A 71 5.78 0.36 -16.46
C LEU A 71 4.97 -0.73 -17.17
N ASP A 72 3.89 -0.39 -17.87
CA ASP A 72 3.12 -1.33 -18.69
C ASP A 72 3.96 -1.91 -19.84
N GLN A 73 4.76 -1.08 -20.52
CA GLN A 73 5.70 -1.55 -21.55
C GLN A 73 6.75 -2.50 -20.98
N LEU A 74 7.29 -2.20 -19.79
CA LEU A 74 8.25 -3.06 -19.11
C LEU A 74 7.62 -4.39 -18.69
N GLU A 75 6.38 -4.40 -18.19
CA GLU A 75 5.64 -5.63 -17.87
C GLU A 75 5.39 -6.50 -19.11
N ALA A 76 5.01 -5.90 -20.24
CA ALA A 76 4.85 -6.62 -21.50
C ALA A 76 6.17 -7.30 -21.93
N ARG A 77 7.29 -6.59 -21.80
CA ARG A 77 8.63 -7.14 -22.12
C ARG A 77 9.06 -8.24 -21.18
N ILE A 78 8.72 -8.16 -19.88
CA ILE A 78 8.94 -9.25 -18.92
C ILE A 78 8.17 -10.49 -19.37
N ALA A 79 6.88 -10.34 -19.73
CA ALA A 79 6.06 -11.46 -20.17
C ALA A 79 6.56 -12.10 -21.47
N ASP A 80 6.97 -11.30 -22.46
CA ASP A 80 7.55 -11.81 -23.71
C ASP A 80 8.84 -12.61 -23.42
N ARG A 81 9.68 -12.10 -22.52
CA ARG A 81 10.93 -12.76 -22.17
C ARG A 81 10.72 -14.05 -21.36
N GLU A 82 9.70 -14.10 -20.50
CA GLU A 82 9.27 -15.33 -19.81
C GLU A 82 8.92 -16.42 -20.83
N LEU A 83 8.12 -16.09 -21.86
CA LEU A 83 7.74 -17.04 -22.91
C LEU A 83 8.95 -17.54 -23.73
N GLU A 84 9.90 -16.66 -24.05
CA GLU A 84 11.13 -17.05 -24.74
C GLU A 84 11.99 -18.03 -23.92
N LEU A 85 12.09 -17.79 -22.61
CA LEU A 85 12.87 -18.65 -21.72
C LEU A 85 12.17 -20.00 -21.48
N GLU A 86 10.85 -20.01 -21.38
CA GLU A 86 10.05 -21.25 -21.29
C GLU A 86 10.17 -22.12 -22.55
N ALA A 87 10.28 -21.51 -23.73
CA ALA A 87 10.53 -22.24 -24.97
C ALA A 87 11.88 -22.96 -24.98
N GLY A 88 12.86 -22.51 -24.17
CA GLY A 88 14.08 -23.25 -23.83
C GLY A 88 15.06 -23.51 -24.98
N VAL A 89 14.84 -22.95 -26.17
CA VAL A 89 15.67 -23.22 -27.34
C VAL A 89 16.98 -22.41 -27.27
N GLY A 90 18.11 -23.12 -27.17
CA GLY A 90 19.44 -22.54 -27.40
C GLY A 90 20.15 -21.92 -26.19
N PHE A 91 19.65 -22.10 -24.96
CA PHE A 91 20.32 -21.64 -23.75
C PHE A 91 21.18 -22.75 -23.11
N SER A 92 22.39 -22.42 -22.66
CA SER A 92 23.08 -23.24 -21.66
C SER A 92 22.39 -23.09 -20.30
N PRO A 93 22.55 -24.06 -19.38
CA PRO A 93 22.00 -23.95 -18.02
C PRO A 93 22.40 -22.65 -17.30
N GLU A 94 23.66 -22.24 -17.43
CA GLU A 94 24.20 -21.03 -16.79
C GLU A 94 23.61 -19.76 -17.42
N ALA A 95 23.44 -19.74 -18.75
CA ALA A 95 22.81 -18.62 -19.45
C ALA A 95 21.32 -18.50 -19.09
N LEU A 96 20.63 -19.62 -18.87
CA LEU A 96 19.23 -19.65 -18.44
C LEU A 96 19.08 -19.12 -17.00
N GLU A 97 19.97 -19.52 -16.09
CA GLU A 97 19.99 -19.02 -14.71
C GLU A 97 20.25 -17.50 -14.66
N ALA A 98 21.23 -17.00 -15.41
CA ALA A 98 21.52 -15.57 -15.49
C ALA A 98 20.35 -14.77 -16.09
N ALA A 99 19.66 -15.32 -17.10
CA ALA A 99 18.49 -14.70 -17.70
C ALA A 99 17.30 -14.66 -16.72
N ASN A 100 17.05 -15.74 -15.98
CA ASN A 100 16.03 -15.80 -14.95
C ASN A 100 16.30 -14.82 -13.80
N ALA A 101 17.56 -14.71 -13.35
CA ALA A 101 17.94 -13.76 -12.31
C ALA A 101 17.70 -12.30 -12.76
N SER A 102 18.04 -11.99 -14.01
CA SER A 102 17.81 -10.67 -14.62
C SER A 102 16.31 -10.34 -14.72
N LEU A 103 15.51 -11.31 -15.14
CA LEU A 103 14.05 -11.19 -15.25
C LEU A 103 13.39 -10.97 -13.88
N LEU A 104 13.86 -11.69 -12.85
CA LEU A 104 13.40 -11.52 -11.48
C LEU A 104 13.74 -10.12 -10.94
N ALA A 105 14.96 -9.63 -11.19
CA ALA A 105 15.39 -8.29 -10.79
C ALA A 105 14.53 -7.21 -11.46
N MET A 106 14.23 -7.35 -12.76
CA MET A 106 13.37 -6.42 -13.48
C MET A 106 11.93 -6.44 -12.94
N ARG A 107 11.37 -7.62 -12.67
CA ARG A 107 10.03 -7.77 -12.07
C ARG A 107 9.96 -7.15 -10.68
N ASP A 108 10.97 -7.36 -9.87
CA ASP A 108 11.03 -6.80 -8.52
C ASP A 108 11.14 -5.26 -8.57
N ALA A 109 11.92 -4.70 -9.51
CA ALA A 109 12.04 -3.26 -9.70
C ALA A 109 10.71 -2.63 -10.18
N VAL A 110 10.05 -3.21 -11.18
CA VAL A 110 8.74 -2.74 -11.66
C VAL A 110 7.68 -2.86 -10.57
N TRP A 111 7.72 -3.93 -9.78
CA TRP A 111 6.79 -4.17 -8.68
C TRP A 111 6.98 -3.24 -7.49
N ALA A 112 8.22 -2.86 -7.17
CA ALA A 112 8.55 -1.89 -6.11
C ALA A 112 7.90 -0.53 -6.37
N VAL A 113 7.81 -0.14 -7.65
CA VAL A 113 7.10 1.08 -8.07
C VAL A 113 5.57 0.91 -8.02
N ARG A 114 5.04 -0.33 -7.92
CA ARG A 114 3.61 -0.62 -8.10
C ARG A 114 2.77 -0.95 -6.84
N ARG A 115 3.06 -1.80 -5.83
CA ARG A 115 1.93 -2.51 -5.09
C ARG A 115 1.73 -2.39 -3.56
N PHE A 116 0.44 -2.57 -3.14
CA PHE A 116 -0.11 -2.86 -1.80
C PHE A 116 -0.35 -4.37 -1.57
N VAL A 117 -0.03 -4.93 -0.39
CA VAL A 117 -0.21 -6.36 -0.02
C VAL A 117 -0.88 -6.51 1.35
N GLU A 118 -2.08 -7.11 1.40
CA GLU A 118 -2.82 -7.35 2.66
C GLU A 118 -2.45 -8.71 3.27
N LYS A 119 -2.03 -8.71 4.55
CA LYS A 119 -1.83 -9.90 5.40
C LYS A 119 -1.11 -11.07 4.68
N PRO A 120 0.14 -10.86 4.23
CA PRO A 120 0.93 -11.88 3.53
C PRO A 120 1.23 -13.10 4.41
N SER A 121 1.62 -14.22 3.79
CA SER A 121 2.26 -15.33 4.50
C SER A 121 3.56 -14.87 5.17
N GLU A 122 4.04 -15.58 6.19
CA GLU A 122 5.28 -15.23 6.88
C GLU A 122 6.48 -15.13 5.93
N GLU A 123 6.58 -16.07 4.99
CA GLU A 123 7.61 -16.07 3.96
C GLU A 123 7.52 -14.82 3.07
N THR A 124 6.32 -14.47 2.63
CA THR A 124 6.09 -13.27 1.80
C THR A 124 6.36 -12.00 2.60
N ALA A 125 6.00 -11.96 3.89
CA ALA A 125 6.28 -10.84 4.78
C ALA A 125 7.79 -10.61 4.97
N ARG A 126 8.57 -11.69 5.07
CA ARG A 126 10.04 -11.62 5.17
C ARG A 126 10.66 -11.02 3.91
N ARG A 127 10.25 -11.50 2.73
CA ARG A 127 10.68 -10.97 1.43
C ARG A 127 10.29 -9.51 1.24
N LEU A 128 9.06 -9.15 1.61
CA LEU A 128 8.57 -7.77 1.60
C LEU A 128 9.46 -6.86 2.45
N ARG A 129 9.77 -7.27 3.68
CA ARG A 129 10.61 -6.52 4.61
C ARG A 129 12.05 -6.36 4.09
N GLU A 130 12.65 -7.42 3.56
CA GLU A 130 13.99 -7.38 2.93
C GLU A 130 14.04 -6.40 1.75
N ARG A 131 12.91 -6.22 1.06
CA ARG A 131 12.76 -5.34 -0.10
C ARG A 131 12.30 -3.92 0.26
N GLY A 132 12.31 -3.56 1.54
CA GLY A 132 11.97 -2.21 2.00
C GLY A 132 10.47 -1.88 1.97
N ALA A 133 9.60 -2.89 1.85
CA ALA A 133 8.16 -2.67 1.99
C ALA A 133 7.83 -2.13 3.38
N VAL A 134 6.87 -1.22 3.43
CA VAL A 134 6.41 -0.60 4.67
C VAL A 134 5.12 -1.22 5.16
N TRP A 135 4.87 -1.13 6.46
CA TRP A 135 3.58 -1.50 7.02
C TRP A 135 2.52 -0.44 6.69
N ASN A 136 1.39 -0.89 6.15
CA ASN A 136 0.21 -0.05 6.02
C ASN A 136 -0.35 0.27 7.42
N THR A 137 -0.48 1.55 7.74
CA THR A 137 -1.03 2.03 9.02
C THR A 137 -2.56 2.17 9.00
N PHE A 138 -3.20 1.93 7.86
CA PHE A 138 -4.62 2.21 7.59
C PHE A 138 -5.03 3.67 7.74
N ILE A 139 -4.06 4.58 7.79
CA ILE A 139 -4.31 6.02 7.69
C ILE A 139 -4.33 6.36 6.21
N ALA A 140 -5.50 6.75 5.71
CA ALA A 140 -5.68 7.23 4.34
C ALA A 140 -6.18 8.67 4.34
N THR A 141 -5.71 9.46 3.37
CA THR A 141 -6.15 10.85 3.17
C THR A 141 -6.37 11.09 1.67
N GLY A 142 -7.41 11.86 1.34
CA GLY A 142 -7.80 12.13 -0.04
C GLY A 142 -9.23 12.65 -0.14
N PRO A 143 -9.67 13.06 -1.33
CA PRO A 143 -11.05 13.48 -1.55
C PRO A 143 -12.02 12.33 -1.26
N VAL A 144 -13.09 12.61 -0.51
CA VAL A 144 -14.13 11.61 -0.19
C VAL A 144 -14.71 11.00 -1.46
N ALA A 145 -14.91 11.81 -2.51
CA ALA A 145 -15.39 11.34 -3.80
C ALA A 145 -14.44 10.30 -4.43
N ALA A 146 -13.12 10.46 -4.31
CA ALA A 146 -12.16 9.51 -4.85
C ALA A 146 -12.22 8.16 -4.12
N PHE A 147 -12.35 8.17 -2.79
CA PHE A 147 -12.58 6.94 -2.04
C PHE A 147 -13.92 6.29 -2.41
N TRP A 148 -14.96 7.11 -2.61
CA TRP A 148 -16.25 6.58 -3.01
C TRP A 148 -16.25 5.96 -4.41
N GLU A 149 -15.53 6.55 -5.37
CA GLU A 149 -15.33 5.96 -6.71
C GLU A 149 -14.62 4.60 -6.65
N LEU A 150 -13.57 4.48 -5.83
CA LEU A 150 -12.91 3.20 -5.58
C LEU A 150 -13.90 2.16 -5.02
N ALA A 151 -14.75 2.57 -4.08
CA ALA A 151 -15.79 1.72 -3.51
C ALA A 151 -16.85 1.32 -4.55
N ARG A 152 -17.32 2.26 -5.38
CA ARG A 152 -18.28 2.00 -6.47
C ARG A 152 -17.75 0.96 -7.45
N LEU A 153 -16.49 1.11 -7.86
CA LEU A 153 -15.86 0.20 -8.82
C LEU A 153 -15.69 -1.22 -8.28
N ARG A 154 -15.42 -1.37 -6.97
CA ARG A 154 -15.04 -2.65 -6.35
C ARG A 154 -16.15 -3.32 -5.54
N LEU A 155 -17.08 -2.54 -5.02
CA LEU A 155 -18.21 -2.95 -4.18
C LEU A 155 -19.52 -2.27 -4.66
N PRO A 156 -19.92 -2.46 -5.92
CA PRO A 156 -21.04 -1.71 -6.52
C PRO A 156 -22.35 -1.90 -5.77
N ARG A 157 -22.64 -3.11 -5.28
CA ARG A 157 -23.86 -3.38 -4.49
C ARG A 157 -23.89 -2.60 -3.17
N HIS A 158 -22.75 -2.49 -2.49
CA HIS A 158 -22.64 -1.69 -1.27
C HIS A 158 -22.83 -0.21 -1.58
N ALA A 159 -22.13 0.31 -2.60
CA ALA A 159 -22.20 1.72 -2.96
C ALA A 159 -23.63 2.14 -3.33
N ILE A 160 -24.30 1.37 -4.20
CA ILE A 160 -25.71 1.63 -4.59
C ILE A 160 -26.62 1.64 -3.36
N GLY A 161 -26.48 0.66 -2.46
CA GLY A 161 -27.31 0.60 -1.26
C GLY A 161 -27.14 1.82 -0.35
N PHE A 162 -25.89 2.27 -0.17
CA PHE A 162 -25.60 3.47 0.62
C PHE A 162 -26.03 4.78 -0.07
N GLU A 163 -25.95 4.86 -1.40
CA GLU A 163 -26.46 5.99 -2.19
C GLU A 163 -27.98 6.11 -2.05
N MET A 164 -28.71 5.00 -2.25
CA MET A 164 -30.16 4.95 -2.04
C MET A 164 -30.56 5.31 -0.60
N TRP A 165 -29.76 4.89 0.37
CA TRP A 165 -29.97 5.28 1.76
C TRP A 165 -29.72 6.78 2.00
N ALA A 166 -28.66 7.35 1.43
CA ALA A 166 -28.34 8.77 1.57
C ALA A 166 -29.43 9.68 0.97
N ASP A 167 -30.06 9.24 -0.12
CA ASP A 167 -31.14 9.99 -0.81
C ASP A 167 -32.50 9.92 -0.11
N SER A 168 -32.64 9.10 0.95
CA SER A 168 -33.94 8.81 1.58
C SER A 168 -34.59 9.98 2.34
N GLY A 169 -33.86 11.06 2.64
CA GLY A 169 -34.37 12.35 3.15
C GLY A 169 -34.97 12.36 4.57
N ASP A 170 -35.56 11.26 5.06
CA ASP A 170 -36.17 11.16 6.39
C ASP A 170 -35.20 10.56 7.42
N ARG A 171 -34.88 11.35 8.46
CA ARG A 171 -33.98 10.96 9.55
C ARG A 171 -34.50 9.81 10.44
N ALA A 172 -35.80 9.72 10.67
CA ALA A 172 -36.37 8.68 11.53
C ALA A 172 -36.37 7.32 10.83
N GLU A 173 -36.69 7.31 9.53
CA GLU A 173 -36.68 6.09 8.71
C GLU A 173 -35.26 5.68 8.29
N SER A 174 -34.34 6.65 8.14
CA SER A 174 -32.95 6.44 7.76
C SER A 174 -32.23 5.43 8.65
N ALA A 175 -32.44 5.45 9.97
CA ALA A 175 -31.79 4.50 10.88
C ALA A 175 -32.30 3.06 10.71
N ALA A 176 -33.59 2.86 10.43
CA ALA A 176 -34.16 1.55 10.18
C ALA A 176 -33.70 0.99 8.83
N ARG A 177 -33.71 1.82 7.79
CA ARG A 177 -33.21 1.47 6.45
C ARG A 177 -31.73 1.12 6.46
N LEU A 178 -30.92 1.87 7.20
CA LEU A 178 -29.49 1.55 7.36
C LEU A 178 -29.29 0.16 7.99
N ARG A 179 -30.06 -0.17 9.04
CA ARG A 179 -29.98 -1.50 9.67
C ARG A 179 -30.36 -2.62 8.70
N SER A 180 -31.44 -2.45 7.93
CA SER A 180 -31.85 -3.42 6.91
C SER A 180 -30.77 -3.58 5.83
N LEU A 181 -30.20 -2.47 5.34
CA LEU A 181 -29.11 -2.50 4.38
C LEU A 181 -27.91 -3.30 4.91
N TYR A 182 -27.48 -3.04 6.15
CA TYR A 182 -26.40 -3.80 6.77
C TYR A 182 -26.71 -5.30 6.96
N ALA A 183 -27.98 -5.66 7.17
CA ALA A 183 -28.39 -7.06 7.27
C ALA A 183 -28.35 -7.79 5.92
N GLU A 184 -28.51 -7.07 4.81
CA GLU A 184 -28.53 -7.61 3.45
C GLU A 184 -27.14 -7.65 2.79
N LEU A 185 -26.25 -6.71 3.14
CA LEU A 185 -24.92 -6.61 2.56
C LEU A 185 -24.00 -7.72 3.09
N SER A 186 -23.30 -8.38 2.17
CA SER A 186 -22.21 -9.28 2.55
C SER A 186 -21.07 -8.48 3.22
N PRO A 187 -20.39 -9.04 4.23
CA PRO A 187 -19.20 -8.41 4.79
C PRO A 187 -18.17 -8.10 3.70
N ALA A 188 -17.60 -6.89 3.74
CA ALA A 188 -16.57 -6.44 2.83
C ALA A 188 -15.44 -5.77 3.60
N SER A 189 -14.21 -5.91 3.11
CA SER A 189 -13.02 -5.31 3.67
C SER A 189 -12.47 -4.25 2.73
N TRP A 190 -12.29 -3.03 3.25
CA TRP A 190 -11.72 -1.94 2.46
C TRP A 190 -10.30 -2.26 1.95
N SER A 191 -9.43 -2.87 2.75
CA SER A 191 -8.08 -3.21 2.29
C SER A 191 -8.04 -4.34 1.27
N VAL A 192 -8.84 -5.38 1.50
CA VAL A 192 -8.83 -6.58 0.65
C VAL A 192 -9.62 -6.32 -0.63
N ASP A 193 -10.87 -5.89 -0.49
CA ASP A 193 -11.80 -5.83 -1.62
C ASP A 193 -11.64 -4.55 -2.43
N VAL A 194 -11.14 -3.47 -1.81
CA VAL A 194 -10.88 -2.20 -2.49
C VAL A 194 -9.39 -1.99 -2.73
N LEU A 195 -8.59 -1.65 -1.72
CA LEU A 195 -7.20 -1.19 -1.90
C LEU A 195 -6.30 -2.20 -2.63
N SER A 196 -6.36 -3.50 -2.29
CA SER A 196 -5.50 -4.51 -2.93
C SER A 196 -5.84 -4.78 -4.40
N ARG A 197 -7.04 -4.36 -4.81
CA ARG A 197 -7.58 -4.52 -6.16
C ARG A 197 -7.66 -3.19 -6.91
N SER A 198 -7.40 -2.06 -6.25
CA SER A 198 -7.35 -0.76 -6.89
C SER A 198 -6.12 -0.66 -7.79
N PRO A 199 -6.22 0.03 -8.94
CA PRO A 199 -5.06 0.37 -9.72
C PRO A 199 -4.07 1.17 -8.87
N VAL A 200 -2.80 0.89 -9.08
CA VAL A 200 -1.68 1.49 -8.35
C VAL A 200 -1.59 3.01 -8.57
N GLU A 201 -2.03 3.47 -9.74
CA GLU A 201 -2.09 4.89 -10.13
C GLU A 201 -3.08 5.72 -9.31
N GLN A 202 -4.01 5.07 -8.59
CA GLN A 202 -5.01 5.72 -7.74
C GLN A 202 -4.61 5.73 -6.26
N LEU A 203 -3.47 5.12 -5.91
CA LEU A 203 -2.98 5.00 -4.55
C LEU A 203 -1.62 5.67 -4.40
N ALA A 204 -1.44 6.45 -3.35
CA ALA A 204 -0.16 7.01 -2.96
C ALA A 204 0.20 6.56 -1.54
N LEU A 205 1.49 6.30 -1.30
CA LEU A 205 1.99 5.85 0.00
C LEU A 205 2.85 6.92 0.65
N VAL A 206 2.61 7.18 1.94
CA VAL A 206 3.46 8.02 2.78
C VAL A 206 4.06 7.16 3.88
N SER A 207 5.38 6.98 3.86
CA SER A 207 6.09 6.27 4.92
C SER A 207 6.15 7.11 6.20
N MET A 208 5.84 6.48 7.34
CA MET A 208 5.90 7.11 8.65
C MET A 208 6.96 6.42 9.53
N ALA A 209 8.22 6.86 9.41
CA ALA A 209 9.31 6.40 10.26
C ALA A 209 9.42 7.23 11.54
N GLY A 210 9.73 6.59 12.67
CA GLY A 210 9.95 7.28 13.95
C GLY A 210 8.71 7.89 14.59
N SER A 211 7.51 7.53 14.12
CA SER A 211 6.22 8.04 14.64
C SER A 211 5.82 7.45 15.99
N GLY A 212 6.48 6.38 16.45
CA GLY A 212 6.05 5.58 17.59
C GLY A 212 4.75 4.80 17.32
N TRP A 213 4.30 4.71 16.07
CA TRP A 213 3.06 4.05 15.71
C TRP A 213 3.07 2.57 16.09
N SER A 214 1.97 2.12 16.69
CA SER A 214 1.70 0.74 17.04
C SER A 214 0.20 0.49 16.82
N ASP A 215 -0.14 -0.63 16.18
CA ASP A 215 -1.53 -1.04 15.94
C ASP A 215 -2.24 -1.52 17.22
N TRP A 216 -1.50 -1.68 18.32
CA TRP A 216 -1.97 -2.27 19.58
C TRP A 216 -2.73 -3.60 19.39
N GLY A 217 -2.37 -4.36 18.34
CA GLY A 217 -3.08 -5.59 18.00
C GLY A 217 -2.79 -6.76 18.94
N SER A 218 -2.02 -6.56 20.01
CA SER A 218 -1.85 -7.52 21.10
C SER A 218 -1.56 -6.79 22.43
N PRO A 219 -1.91 -7.37 23.59
CA PRO A 219 -1.60 -6.77 24.89
C PRO A 219 -0.11 -6.47 25.05
N ARG A 220 0.76 -7.37 24.58
CA ARG A 220 2.22 -7.18 24.59
C ARG A 220 2.64 -5.89 23.89
N ARG A 221 2.11 -5.61 22.70
CA ARG A 221 2.43 -4.40 21.92
C ARG A 221 1.97 -3.10 22.58
N VAL A 222 0.93 -3.15 23.42
CA VAL A 222 0.51 -2.00 24.25
C VAL A 222 1.60 -1.67 25.26
N PHE A 223 2.01 -2.65 26.07
CA PHE A 223 3.04 -2.45 27.10
C PHE A 223 4.39 -2.06 26.50
N GLU A 224 4.80 -2.67 25.38
CA GLU A 224 6.02 -2.31 24.67
C GLU A 224 6.01 -0.86 24.18
N SER A 225 4.89 -0.39 23.62
CA SER A 225 4.78 0.99 23.12
C SER A 225 4.83 2.05 24.22
N MET A 226 4.53 1.68 25.47
CA MET A 226 4.54 2.57 26.64
C MET A 226 5.79 2.39 27.50
N SER A 227 6.72 1.50 27.11
CA SER A 227 7.91 1.18 27.91
C SER A 227 8.74 2.44 28.20
N GLY A 228 9.07 2.65 29.48
CA GLY A 228 9.81 3.82 29.94
C GLY A 228 9.00 5.13 30.05
N SER A 229 7.67 5.08 29.86
CA SER A 229 6.78 6.24 30.04
C SER A 229 6.00 6.19 31.36
N GLN A 230 5.61 7.35 31.88
CA GLN A 230 4.72 7.44 33.06
C GLN A 230 3.33 6.85 32.81
N ASP A 231 2.92 6.72 31.54
CA ASP A 231 1.62 6.13 31.19
C ASP A 231 1.61 4.62 31.39
N LEU A 232 2.76 3.95 31.31
CA LEU A 232 2.89 2.54 31.67
C LEU A 232 2.62 2.32 33.16
N ASP A 233 3.18 3.16 34.03
CA ASP A 233 2.97 3.05 35.49
C ASP A 233 1.49 3.26 35.85
N ARG A 234 0.84 4.24 35.21
CA ARG A 234 -0.60 4.49 35.38
C ARG A 234 -1.44 3.31 34.89
N LEU A 235 -1.10 2.73 33.74
CA LEU A 235 -1.80 1.57 33.20
C LEU A 235 -1.65 0.37 34.13
N LEU A 236 -0.44 0.08 34.61
CA LEU A 236 -0.16 -1.02 35.53
C LEU A 236 -0.92 -0.83 36.85
N ALA A 237 -0.91 0.36 37.43
CA ALA A 237 -1.68 0.66 38.64
C ALA A 237 -3.19 0.46 38.45
N ARG A 238 -3.74 0.82 37.28
CA ARG A 238 -5.16 0.57 36.96
C ARG A 238 -5.46 -0.91 36.78
N VAL A 239 -4.59 -1.66 36.11
CA VAL A 239 -4.79 -3.09 35.88
C VAL A 239 -4.70 -3.86 37.21
N THR A 240 -3.70 -3.56 38.05
CA THR A 240 -3.51 -4.23 39.35
C THR A 240 -4.57 -3.84 40.38
N SER A 241 -5.02 -2.58 40.40
CA SER A 241 -6.15 -2.16 41.26
C SER A 241 -7.52 -2.67 40.78
N SER A 242 -7.62 -3.12 39.52
CA SER A 242 -8.84 -3.69 38.96
C SER A 242 -9.01 -5.19 39.22
N GLU A 243 -8.03 -5.86 39.83
CA GLU A 243 -8.21 -7.21 40.37
C GLU A 243 -9.22 -7.17 41.51
N ARG A 244 -10.52 -7.33 41.18
CA ARG A 244 -11.51 -7.75 42.17
C ARG A 244 -11.08 -9.12 42.68
N PRO A 245 -11.12 -9.38 44.00
CA PRO A 245 -10.88 -10.72 44.51
C PRO A 245 -11.89 -11.67 43.87
N VAL A 246 -11.38 -12.72 43.22
CA VAL A 246 -12.20 -13.86 42.81
C VAL A 246 -12.85 -14.41 44.09
N PRO A 247 -14.19 -14.44 44.21
CA PRO A 247 -14.81 -15.03 45.38
C PRO A 247 -14.42 -16.52 45.42
N ARG A 248 -13.71 -16.91 46.48
CA ARG A 248 -13.48 -18.33 46.77
C ARG A 248 -14.85 -18.95 47.07
N ALA A 249 -15.19 -20.00 46.31
CA ALA A 249 -16.36 -20.84 46.54
C ALA A 249 -16.24 -21.60 47.87
#